data_AF-A0A1N6MAP6-F1
#
_entry.id   AF-A0A1N6MAP6-F1
#
_cell.length_a   1.000
_cell.length_b   1.000
_cell.length_c   1.000
_cell.angle_alpha   90.00
_cell.angle_beta   90.00
_cell.angle_gamma   90.00
#
_symmetry.space_group_name_H-M   'P 1'
#
loop_
_entity.id
_entity.type
_entity.pdbx_description
1 polymer ?
#
loop_
_entity_poly.entity_id
_entity_poly.type
_entity_poly.pdbx_seq_one_letter_code
_entity_poly.pdbx_strand_id
1 'polypeptide(L)'
;MIEGELHVKAGKVWVNEAGTEIHIKAGEQVIIEAGNEITLKAGGSFVKVDPSGVSLSGAGVNLNSGGSAGSGSGFGGELPFNAKALIQEEQKHIMEFFYMDPELQPYAGTKYKAVLSDGTELTGALDEDGYAKLENVPNGVARIHYLSDEAFDDIPRESISKVVNRLDSLLGA
;
A
#
# COMPACT_ATOMS: atom_id res chain seq x y z
N MET A 1 10.23 16.16 -8.76
CA MET A 1 11.64 15.76 -8.55
C MET A 1 11.65 14.28 -8.26
N ILE A 2 12.63 13.56 -8.78
CA ILE A 2 12.89 12.18 -8.34
C ILE A 2 13.84 12.31 -7.16
N GLU A 3 13.47 11.77 -6.00
CA GLU A 3 14.39 11.66 -4.86
C GLU A 3 15.32 10.47 -5.12
N GLY A 4 16.56 10.75 -5.52
CA GLY A 4 17.56 9.70 -5.77
C GLY A 4 18.79 10.20 -6.49
N GLU A 5 19.79 9.33 -6.59
CA GLU A 5 21.06 9.60 -7.27
C GLU A 5 21.19 8.73 -8.52
N LEU A 6 21.78 9.28 -9.58
CA LEU A 6 22.17 8.53 -10.78
C LEU A 6 23.70 8.45 -10.85
N HIS A 7 24.23 7.23 -10.79
CA HIS A 7 25.66 6.97 -10.96
C HIS A 7 25.89 6.22 -12.28
N VAL A 8 26.75 6.77 -13.14
CA VAL A 8 27.13 6.15 -14.42
C VAL A 8 28.65 5.94 -14.44
N LYS A 9 29.08 4.70 -14.66
CA LYS A 9 30.50 4.34 -14.85
C LYS A 9 30.68 3.62 -16.18
N ALA A 10 31.52 4.15 -17.06
CA ALA A 10 31.87 3.53 -18.33
C ALA A 10 33.31 3.02 -18.29
N GLY A 11 33.57 1.83 -18.85
CA GLY A 11 34.89 1.18 -18.75
C GLY A 11 35.96 1.76 -19.68
N LYS A 12 35.58 2.17 -20.90
CA LYS A 12 36.52 2.69 -21.90
C LYS A 12 36.10 4.04 -22.45
N VAL A 13 34.86 4.14 -22.93
CA VAL A 13 34.32 5.34 -23.57
C VAL A 13 32.87 5.51 -23.15
N TRP A 14 32.48 6.75 -22.90
CA TRP A 14 31.09 7.19 -22.74
C TRP A 14 30.82 8.22 -23.84
N VAL A 15 29.83 7.98 -24.70
CA VAL A 15 29.48 8.87 -25.81
C VAL A 15 28.04 9.34 -25.62
N ASN A 16 27.80 10.64 -25.72
CA ASN A 16 26.47 11.21 -25.89
C ASN A 16 26.42 11.92 -27.23
N GLU A 17 25.53 11.46 -28.11
CA GLU A 17 25.23 12.08 -29.40
C GLU A 17 23.73 12.32 -29.48
N ALA A 18 23.34 13.54 -29.85
CA ALA A 18 21.94 13.94 -30.00
C ALA A 18 21.78 14.74 -31.30
N GLY A 19 20.64 14.55 -31.98
CA GLY A 19 20.38 15.25 -33.25
C GLY A 19 20.10 16.74 -33.10
N THR A 20 19.79 17.23 -31.89
CA THR A 20 19.43 18.64 -31.67
C THR A 20 20.10 19.22 -30.45
N GLU A 21 20.00 18.56 -29.29
CA GLU A 21 20.46 19.15 -28.03
C GLU A 21 20.90 18.09 -27.01
N ILE A 22 21.98 18.40 -26.28
CA ILE A 22 22.29 17.82 -24.96
C ILE A 22 22.26 18.98 -23.96
N HIS A 23 21.27 18.98 -23.05
CA HIS A 23 21.13 20.02 -22.03
C HIS A 23 21.54 19.48 -20.65
N ILE A 24 22.61 20.04 -20.08
CA ILE A 24 23.09 19.72 -18.74
C ILE A 24 22.72 20.88 -17.81
N LYS A 25 21.79 20.64 -16.90
CA LYS A 25 21.35 21.62 -15.90
C LYS A 25 21.50 21.05 -14.49
N ALA A 26 22.22 21.76 -13.63
CA ALA A 26 22.33 21.45 -12.21
C ALA A 26 21.75 22.59 -11.37
N GLY A 27 21.21 22.24 -10.19
CA GLY A 27 20.67 23.23 -9.25
C GLY A 27 21.77 24.07 -8.59
N GLU A 28 22.89 23.44 -8.24
CA GLU A 28 24.00 24.09 -7.52
C GLU A 28 25.29 24.09 -8.34
N GLN A 29 25.78 22.91 -8.74
CA GLN A 29 27.11 22.78 -9.36
C GLN A 29 27.18 21.74 -10.47
N VAL A 30 28.06 22.00 -11.45
CA VAL A 30 28.53 21.04 -12.44
C VAL A 30 30.06 20.96 -12.32
N ILE A 31 30.58 19.78 -12.02
CA ILE A 31 32.02 19.51 -11.94
C ILE A 31 32.39 18.59 -13.10
N ILE A 32 33.37 19.00 -13.92
CA ILE A 32 33.90 18.22 -15.05
C ILE A 32 35.42 18.13 -14.87
N GLU A 33 35.92 16.91 -14.73
CA GLU A 33 37.34 16.63 -14.52
C GLU A 33 37.82 15.64 -15.59
N ALA A 34 39.04 15.86 -16.07
CA ALA A 34 39.74 14.93 -16.94
C ALA A 34 41.23 14.91 -16.57
N GLY A 35 41.86 13.74 -16.71
CA GLY A 35 43.28 13.59 -16.39
C GLY A 35 44.21 14.27 -17.41
N ASN A 36 43.82 14.32 -18.68
CA ASN A 36 44.67 14.82 -19.77
C ASN A 36 44.09 16.07 -20.44
N GLU A 37 42.84 16.04 -20.90
CA GLU A 37 42.28 17.14 -21.71
C GLU A 37 40.78 17.29 -21.48
N ILE A 38 40.33 18.54 -21.37
CA ILE A 38 38.92 18.93 -21.54
C ILE A 38 38.86 19.85 -22.76
N THR A 39 37.99 19.54 -23.72
CA THR A 39 37.75 20.37 -24.91
C THR A 39 36.26 20.65 -25.09
N LEU A 40 35.89 21.92 -25.22
CA LEU A 40 34.56 22.40 -25.58
C LEU A 40 34.66 23.06 -26.96
N LYS A 41 33.94 22.56 -27.96
CA LYS A 41 34.04 23.04 -29.35
C LYS A 41 32.66 23.32 -29.94
N ALA A 42 32.54 24.45 -30.64
CA ALA A 42 31.36 24.82 -31.42
C ALA A 42 31.79 25.48 -32.74
N GLY A 43 31.42 24.87 -33.86
CA GLY A 43 31.90 25.30 -35.18
C GLY A 43 33.44 25.34 -35.23
N GLY A 44 33.99 26.49 -35.64
CA GLY A 44 35.44 26.74 -35.68
C GLY A 44 36.07 27.21 -34.36
N SER A 45 35.28 27.43 -33.30
CA SER A 45 35.75 27.97 -32.02
C SER A 45 35.88 26.88 -30.96
N PHE A 46 36.81 27.04 -30.01
CA PHE A 46 37.00 26.09 -28.91
C PHE A 46 37.58 26.72 -27.64
N VAL A 47 37.32 26.05 -26.51
CA VAL A 47 38.03 26.18 -25.23
C VAL A 47 38.69 24.83 -24.95
N LYS A 48 39.97 24.83 -24.60
CA LYS A 48 40.71 23.63 -24.24
C LYS A 48 41.49 23.83 -22.95
N VAL A 49 41.48 22.82 -22.09
CA VAL A 49 42.31 22.73 -20.89
C VAL A 49 43.14 21.45 -20.99
N ASP A 50 44.46 21.58 -20.91
CA ASP A 50 45.42 20.48 -20.97
C ASP A 50 46.67 20.83 -20.10
N PRO A 51 47.72 19.99 -20.05
CA PRO A 51 48.90 20.27 -19.22
C PRO A 51 49.67 21.55 -19.60
N SER A 52 49.44 22.12 -20.80
CA SER A 52 50.01 23.40 -21.23
C SER A 52 49.22 24.62 -20.74
N GLY A 53 48.02 24.42 -20.19
CA GLY A 53 47.17 25.47 -19.61
C GLY A 53 45.81 25.58 -20.30
N VAL A 54 45.28 26.80 -20.37
CA VAL A 54 43.98 27.11 -20.97
C VAL A 54 44.17 27.79 -22.32
N SER A 55 43.59 27.21 -23.37
CA SER A 55 43.55 27.78 -24.72
C SER A 55 42.13 28.19 -25.09
N LEU A 56 41.97 29.39 -25.65
CA LEU A 56 40.70 29.93 -26.14
C LEU A 56 40.89 30.48 -27.56
N SER A 57 40.14 29.98 -28.53
CA SER A 57 40.29 30.35 -29.93
C SER A 57 38.97 30.38 -30.68
N GLY A 58 38.81 31.32 -31.61
CA GLY A 58 37.60 31.49 -32.43
C GLY A 58 37.67 32.75 -33.29
N ALA A 59 36.70 32.92 -34.21
CA ALA A 59 36.62 34.11 -35.07
C ALA A 59 36.45 35.43 -34.28
N GLY A 60 35.84 35.34 -33.10
CA GLY A 60 35.79 36.41 -32.12
C GLY A 60 35.86 35.82 -30.71
N VAL A 61 36.57 36.51 -29.82
CA VAL A 61 36.66 36.18 -28.39
C VAL A 61 36.18 37.40 -27.62
N ASN A 62 34.93 37.38 -27.18
CA ASN A 62 34.35 38.50 -26.46
C ASN A 62 34.45 38.23 -24.95
N LEU A 63 35.29 38.99 -24.26
CA LEU A 63 35.48 38.92 -22.81
C LEU A 63 34.76 40.11 -22.18
N ASN A 64 33.79 39.83 -21.29
CA ASN A 64 32.92 40.84 -20.67
C ASN A 64 32.17 41.74 -21.66
N SER A 65 31.95 41.28 -22.89
CA SER A 65 31.23 42.01 -23.93
C SER A 65 30.45 41.05 -24.84
N GLY A 66 29.31 41.52 -25.39
CA GLY A 66 28.53 40.82 -26.40
C GLY A 66 27.65 39.64 -25.93
N GLY A 67 26.71 39.27 -26.79
CA GLY A 67 25.91 38.03 -26.73
C GLY A 67 24.75 37.99 -25.74
N SER A 68 23.95 36.94 -25.87
CA SER A 68 22.98 36.45 -24.87
C SER A 68 23.24 34.96 -24.65
N ALA A 69 22.99 34.46 -23.44
CA ALA A 69 23.08 33.02 -23.18
C ALA A 69 22.06 32.24 -24.03
N GLY A 70 22.43 31.03 -24.44
CA GLY A 70 21.47 30.08 -24.99
C GLY A 70 20.49 29.59 -23.91
N SER A 71 19.34 29.06 -24.34
CA SER A 71 18.40 28.35 -23.48
C SER A 71 18.33 26.89 -23.91
N GLY A 72 18.12 25.99 -22.94
CA GLY A 72 17.89 24.59 -23.23
C GLY A 72 16.47 24.12 -22.93
N SER A 73 16.02 23.08 -23.64
CA SER A 73 14.63 22.60 -23.62
C SER A 73 14.17 22.09 -22.25
N GLY A 74 15.09 21.46 -21.51
CA GLY A 74 14.79 20.87 -20.20
C GLY A 74 14.02 19.56 -20.32
N PHE A 75 13.54 19.02 -19.19
CA PHE A 75 12.76 17.78 -19.21
C PHE A 75 11.31 18.06 -19.64
N GLY A 76 10.89 17.47 -20.75
CA GLY A 76 9.52 17.53 -21.27
C GLY A 76 8.75 16.20 -21.24
N GLY A 77 9.30 15.16 -20.61
CA GLY A 77 8.64 13.85 -20.52
C GLY A 77 7.52 13.82 -19.48
N GLU A 78 6.60 12.86 -19.60
CA GLU A 78 5.66 12.56 -18.52
C GLU A 78 6.39 11.84 -17.38
N LEU A 79 6.06 12.22 -16.15
CA LEU A 79 6.54 11.50 -14.98
C LEU A 79 5.86 10.13 -14.92
N PRO A 80 6.56 9.06 -14.49
CA PRO A 80 5.93 7.77 -14.31
C PRO A 80 4.78 7.86 -13.30
N PHE A 81 3.62 7.32 -13.67
CA PHE A 81 2.46 7.24 -12.79
C PHE A 81 2.77 6.30 -11.60
N ASN A 82 2.35 6.69 -10.40
CA ASN A 82 2.54 5.86 -9.21
C ASN A 82 1.67 4.60 -9.31
N ALA A 83 2.27 3.46 -9.63
CA ALA A 83 1.55 2.19 -9.75
C ALA A 83 0.77 1.82 -8.48
N LYS A 84 1.17 2.29 -7.28
CA LYS A 84 0.40 2.06 -6.04
C LYS A 84 -1.01 2.67 -6.10
N ALA A 85 -1.21 3.75 -6.85
CA ALA A 85 -2.53 4.34 -7.02
C ALA A 85 -3.48 3.49 -7.88
N LEU A 86 -2.95 2.53 -8.66
CA LEU A 86 -3.76 1.58 -9.43
C LEU A 86 -4.19 0.36 -8.61
N ILE A 87 -3.55 0.09 -7.46
CA ILE A 87 -3.75 -1.13 -6.66
C ILE A 87 -4.53 -0.88 -5.37
N GLN A 88 -5.09 0.32 -5.17
CA GLN A 88 -6.05 0.54 -4.10
C GLN A 88 -7.43 -0.01 -4.51
N GLU A 89 -7.46 -1.30 -4.84
CA GLU A 89 -8.71 -2.03 -4.76
C GLU A 89 -9.01 -2.19 -3.26
N GLU A 90 -10.17 -1.70 -2.81
CA GLU A 90 -10.78 -2.17 -1.57
C GLU A 90 -10.92 -3.69 -1.70
N GLN A 91 -9.94 -4.44 -1.23
CA GLN A 91 -10.08 -5.88 -1.08
C GLN A 91 -11.14 -6.11 -0.01
N LYS A 92 -12.39 -6.26 -0.46
CA LYS A 92 -13.52 -6.61 0.40
C LYS A 92 -13.33 -8.07 0.80
N HIS A 93 -12.80 -8.30 1.99
CA HIS A 93 -12.74 -9.67 2.51
C HIS A 93 -14.12 -10.10 2.98
N ILE A 94 -14.46 -11.34 2.65
CA ILE A 94 -15.70 -11.99 3.06
C ILE A 94 -15.33 -13.05 4.09
N MET A 95 -16.10 -13.11 5.17
CA MET A 95 -16.02 -14.21 6.14
C MET A 95 -17.34 -14.97 6.13
N GLU A 96 -17.25 -16.27 5.93
CA GLU A 96 -18.37 -17.21 5.98
C GLU A 96 -18.13 -18.18 7.13
N PHE A 97 -19.18 -18.47 7.90
CA PHE A 97 -19.09 -19.41 8.99
C PHE A 97 -20.41 -20.16 9.20
N PHE A 98 -20.28 -21.35 9.79
CA PHE A 98 -21.39 -22.24 10.07
C PHE A 98 -21.37 -22.66 11.54
N TYR A 99 -22.56 -22.95 12.07
CA TYR A 99 -22.71 -23.57 13.38
C TYR A 99 -23.58 -24.82 13.26
N MET A 100 -22.94 -25.98 13.43
CA MET A 100 -23.57 -27.30 13.28
C MET A 100 -23.15 -28.22 14.43
N ASP A 101 -23.92 -29.28 14.65
CA ASP A 101 -23.55 -30.36 15.56
C ASP A 101 -22.56 -31.36 14.90
N PRO A 102 -22.05 -32.38 15.63
CA PRO A 102 -21.15 -33.40 15.08
C PRO A 102 -21.76 -34.23 13.93
N GLU A 103 -23.09 -34.31 13.86
CA GLU A 103 -23.87 -34.98 12.83
C GLU A 103 -24.22 -34.07 11.63
N LEU A 104 -23.65 -32.85 11.59
CA LEU A 104 -23.87 -31.81 10.57
C LEU A 104 -25.30 -31.24 10.53
N GLN A 105 -26.07 -31.33 11.62
CA GLN A 105 -27.34 -30.62 11.75
C GLN A 105 -27.09 -29.15 12.08
N PRO A 106 -27.74 -28.21 11.38
CA PRO A 106 -27.52 -26.79 11.60
C PRO A 106 -28.22 -26.28 12.87
N TYR A 107 -27.53 -25.42 13.62
CA TYR A 107 -28.14 -24.62 14.68
C TYR A 107 -28.77 -23.35 14.10
N ALA A 108 -29.81 -23.54 13.29
CA ALA A 108 -30.53 -22.48 12.59
C ALA A 108 -31.08 -21.40 13.55
N GLY A 109 -31.12 -20.15 13.09
CA GLY A 109 -31.67 -19.03 13.86
C GLY A 109 -30.84 -18.60 15.08
N THR A 110 -29.72 -19.26 15.36
CA THR A 110 -28.84 -18.92 16.50
C THR A 110 -28.31 -17.50 16.33
N LYS A 111 -28.50 -16.66 17.35
CA LYS A 111 -27.95 -15.31 17.35
C LYS A 111 -26.44 -15.36 17.54
N TYR A 112 -25.72 -14.45 16.90
CA TYR A 112 -24.27 -14.33 17.04
C TYR A 112 -23.83 -12.88 17.25
N LYS A 113 -22.64 -12.72 17.83
CA LYS A 113 -21.85 -11.49 17.87
C LYS A 113 -20.45 -11.76 17.32
N ALA A 114 -20.07 -11.05 16.27
CA ALA A 114 -18.73 -11.06 15.69
C ALA A 114 -17.94 -9.84 16.18
N VAL A 115 -16.70 -10.06 16.64
CA VAL A 115 -15.74 -9.01 16.99
C VAL A 115 -14.58 -9.08 16.01
N LEU A 116 -14.42 -8.06 15.18
CA LEU A 116 -13.41 -8.00 14.12
C LEU A 116 -12.09 -7.39 14.64
N SER A 117 -11.02 -7.50 13.84
CA SER A 117 -9.67 -7.09 14.24
C SER A 117 -9.50 -5.59 14.44
N ASP A 118 -10.35 -4.77 13.82
CA ASP A 118 -10.41 -3.32 13.98
C ASP A 118 -11.27 -2.87 15.17
N GLY A 119 -11.86 -3.82 15.91
CA GLY A 119 -12.76 -3.56 17.02
C GLY A 119 -14.24 -3.42 16.62
N THR A 120 -14.58 -3.54 15.34
CA THR A 120 -15.97 -3.53 14.86
C THR A 120 -16.72 -4.73 15.45
N GLU A 121 -17.91 -4.47 15.99
CA GLU A 121 -18.82 -5.50 16.49
C GLU A 121 -20.04 -5.61 15.57
N LEU A 122 -20.32 -6.80 15.07
CA LEU A 122 -21.49 -7.10 14.24
C LEU A 122 -22.36 -8.15 14.92
N THR A 123 -23.67 -8.00 14.84
CA THR A 123 -24.62 -8.99 15.38
C THR A 123 -25.55 -9.49 14.26
N GLY A 124 -26.05 -10.70 14.42
CA GLY A 124 -26.97 -11.31 13.47
C GLY A 124 -27.56 -12.61 14.00
N ALA A 125 -28.28 -13.32 13.14
CA ALA A 125 -28.74 -14.68 13.37
C ALA A 125 -28.34 -15.55 12.18
N LEU A 126 -28.03 -16.81 12.44
CA LEU A 126 -27.77 -17.80 11.40
C LEU A 126 -29.06 -18.11 10.63
N ASP A 127 -28.94 -18.44 9.35
CA ASP A 127 -30.07 -18.87 8.52
C ASP A 127 -30.52 -20.31 8.82
N GLU A 128 -31.39 -20.87 7.97
CA GLU A 128 -31.92 -22.23 8.10
C GLU A 128 -30.84 -23.32 7.98
N ASP A 129 -29.72 -23.01 7.32
CA ASP A 129 -28.57 -23.91 7.15
C ASP A 129 -27.50 -23.68 8.23
N GLY A 130 -27.78 -22.86 9.24
CA GLY A 130 -26.83 -22.53 10.29
C GLY A 130 -25.65 -21.68 9.78
N TYR A 131 -25.85 -20.94 8.69
CA TYR A 131 -24.84 -20.15 7.99
C TYR A 131 -24.97 -18.65 8.26
N ALA A 132 -23.84 -17.95 8.23
CA ALA A 132 -23.80 -16.50 8.09
C ALA A 132 -22.60 -16.03 7.25
N LYS A 133 -22.79 -14.87 6.62
CA LYS A 133 -21.80 -14.17 5.80
C LYS A 133 -21.61 -12.75 6.27
N LEU A 134 -20.35 -12.36 6.47
CA LEU A 134 -19.95 -10.98 6.75
C LEU A 134 -19.15 -10.44 5.57
N GLU A 135 -19.52 -9.24 5.11
CA GLU A 135 -18.80 -8.52 4.07
C GLU A 135 -17.90 -7.44 4.68
N ASN A 136 -16.86 -7.05 3.94
CA ASN A 136 -15.92 -6.00 4.33
C ASN A 136 -15.20 -6.29 5.65
N VAL A 137 -14.84 -7.55 5.88
CA VAL A 137 -14.08 -7.95 7.06
C VAL A 137 -12.65 -7.41 6.92
N PRO A 138 -12.10 -6.70 7.93
CA PRO A 138 -10.72 -6.24 7.88
C PRO A 138 -9.74 -7.41 7.95
N ASN A 139 -8.54 -7.23 7.41
CA ASN A 139 -7.45 -8.19 7.60
C ASN A 139 -7.19 -8.41 9.10
N GLY A 140 -7.15 -9.67 9.52
CA GLY A 140 -6.83 -10.04 10.89
C GLY A 140 -7.74 -11.13 11.45
N VAL A 141 -7.88 -11.16 12.77
CA VAL A 141 -8.67 -12.16 13.49
C VAL A 141 -10.09 -11.64 13.69
N ALA A 142 -11.08 -12.49 13.39
CA ALA A 142 -12.46 -12.32 13.81
C ALA A 142 -12.81 -13.36 14.89
N ARG A 143 -13.56 -12.97 15.90
CA ARG A 143 -14.08 -13.87 16.94
C ARG A 143 -15.60 -13.90 16.89
N ILE A 144 -16.17 -15.08 16.74
CA ILE A 144 -17.62 -15.30 16.71
C ILE A 144 -18.08 -15.87 18.04
N HIS A 145 -19.05 -15.21 18.67
CA HIS A 145 -19.72 -15.65 19.88
C HIS A 145 -21.16 -16.01 19.55
N TYR A 146 -21.53 -17.28 19.68
CA TYR A 146 -22.92 -17.72 19.56
C TYR A 146 -23.65 -17.47 20.88
N LEU A 147 -24.86 -16.92 20.78
CA LEU A 147 -25.71 -16.58 21.91
C LEU A 147 -26.82 -17.63 21.98
N SER A 148 -26.81 -18.43 23.04
CA SER A 148 -27.90 -19.36 23.34
C SER A 148 -29.11 -18.60 23.88
N ASP A 149 -30.28 -18.79 23.27
CA ASP A 149 -31.57 -18.33 23.80
C ASP A 149 -32.07 -19.23 24.96
N GLU A 150 -31.17 -19.92 25.68
CA GLU A 150 -31.51 -20.68 26.89
C GLU A 150 -31.90 -19.71 28.00
N ALA A 151 -33.13 -19.22 27.93
CA ALA A 151 -33.90 -18.92 29.12
C ALA A 151 -34.04 -20.25 29.86
N PHE A 152 -33.16 -20.51 30.83
CA PHE A 152 -33.46 -21.44 31.90
C PHE A 152 -34.73 -20.93 32.57
N ASP A 153 -35.89 -21.47 32.18
CA ASP A 153 -37.12 -21.26 32.91
C ASP A 153 -36.93 -22.04 34.21
N ASP A 154 -36.53 -21.36 35.29
CA ASP A 154 -36.45 -21.95 36.63
C ASP A 154 -37.89 -22.16 37.11
N ILE A 155 -38.53 -23.21 36.56
CA ILE A 155 -39.90 -23.56 36.88
C ILE A 155 -39.95 -23.76 38.39
N PRO A 156 -40.78 -23.02 39.14
CA PRO A 156 -40.84 -23.16 40.59
C PRO A 156 -41.08 -24.62 40.94
N ARG A 157 -40.12 -25.25 41.63
CA ARG A 157 -40.27 -26.63 42.10
C ARG A 157 -41.57 -26.73 42.90
N GLU A 158 -42.35 -27.79 42.67
CA GLU A 158 -43.54 -28.07 43.46
C GLU A 158 -43.17 -28.02 44.95
N SER A 159 -43.97 -27.34 45.78
CA SER A 159 -43.65 -27.21 47.20
C SER A 159 -43.57 -28.60 47.83
N ILE A 160 -42.61 -28.79 48.75
CA ILE A 160 -42.42 -30.06 49.46
C ILE A 160 -43.76 -30.54 50.06
N SER A 161 -44.57 -29.62 50.57
CA SER A 161 -45.91 -29.90 51.11
C SER A 161 -46.85 -30.58 50.09
N LYS A 162 -46.82 -30.13 48.84
CA LYS A 162 -47.65 -30.71 47.76
C LYS A 162 -47.16 -32.11 47.37
N VAL A 163 -45.85 -32.30 47.31
CA VAL A 163 -45.24 -33.61 47.01
C VAL A 163 -45.54 -34.61 48.12
N VAL A 164 -45.43 -34.18 49.39
CA VAL A 164 -45.76 -35.00 50.57
C VAL A 164 -47.25 -35.36 50.58
N ASN A 165 -48.15 -34.40 50.39
CA ASN A 165 -49.59 -34.68 50.32
C ASN A 165 -49.95 -35.65 49.18
N ARG A 166 -49.24 -35.57 48.05
CA ARG A 166 -49.43 -36.50 46.94
C ARG A 166 -48.95 -37.91 47.30
N LEU A 167 -47.84 -38.02 48.03
CA LEU A 167 -47.36 -39.30 48.58
C LEU A 167 -48.37 -39.89 49.57
N ASP A 168 -48.87 -39.08 50.50
CA ASP A 168 -49.82 -39.52 51.52
C ASP A 168 -51.13 -40.02 50.87
N SER A 169 -51.63 -39.31 49.85
CA SER A 169 -52.80 -39.74 49.07
C SER A 169 -52.62 -41.05 48.30
N LEU A 170 -51.38 -41.38 47.92
CA LEU A 170 -51.05 -42.63 47.23
C LEU A 170 -50.80 -43.79 48.20
N LEU A 171 -50.46 -43.47 49.46
CA LEU A 171 -50.18 -44.44 50.51
C LEU A 171 -51.37 -44.68 51.45
N GLY A 172 -52.45 -43.90 51.32
CA GLY A 172 -53.72 -44.12 52.03
C GLY A 172 -53.64 -43.87 53.53
N ALA A 173 -52.82 -42.90 53.96
CA ALA A 173 -52.73 -42.43 55.34
C ALA A 173 -53.36 -41.04 55.49
#